data_AF-A0A450UD30-F1
#
_entry.id   AF-A0A450UD30-F1
#
_cell.length_a   1.000
_cell.length_b   1.000
_cell.length_c   1.000
_cell.angle_alpha   90.00
_cell.angle_beta   90.00
_cell.angle_gamma   90.00
#
_symmetry.space_group_name_H-M   'P 1'
#
loop_
_entity.id
_entity.type
_entity.pdbx_description
1 polymer ?
#
loop_
_entity_poly.entity_id
_entity_poly.type
_entity_poly.pdbx_seq_one_letter_code
_entity_poly.pdbx_strand_id
1 'polypeptide(L)'
;MGREKKLKPLVSDEVDFAELPGPLSGHHAGKLSSKPDLSQFVDEVAGIIIEKTRTRPKIDTAINKLIKAHQEYVKIAAQKSKADTTATRPEEPEIGGIPYSELVDILSKEEIVIPAELTEKKEDVELSLFDFFIKKHHLLANGIQSNAPSGSLGAFVYREFSLRLMPYKLLESEKLPAARAKYFKKLVVSDEGNKFFAHYKRLEAKERIEP
;
A
#
# COMPACT_ATOMS: atom_id res chain seq x y z
N MET A 1 37.15 10.93 -6.04
CA MET A 1 36.41 11.79 -7.00
C MET A 1 35.57 10.88 -7.89
N GLY A 2 34.24 10.93 -7.76
CA GLY A 2 33.35 10.07 -8.53
C GLY A 2 33.33 10.50 -10.00
N ARG A 3 33.39 9.55 -10.94
CA ARG A 3 33.14 9.81 -12.36
C ARG A 3 31.76 10.47 -12.48
N GLU A 4 31.71 11.70 -12.96
CA GLU A 4 30.46 12.32 -13.41
C GLU A 4 29.83 11.37 -14.44
N LYS A 5 28.70 10.76 -14.08
CA LYS A 5 27.96 9.90 -15.00
C LYS A 5 27.26 10.83 -15.99
N LYS A 6 27.72 10.83 -17.24
CA LYS A 6 27.15 11.65 -18.32
C LYS A 6 25.77 11.17 -18.80
N LEU A 7 25.33 9.98 -18.36
CA LEU A 7 24.06 9.39 -18.79
C LEU A 7 22.87 10.16 -18.23
N LYS A 8 22.12 10.81 -19.12
CA LYS A 8 20.82 11.38 -18.78
C LYS A 8 19.75 10.27 -18.74
N PRO A 9 19.07 10.03 -17.60
CA PRO A 9 17.90 9.16 -17.56
C PRO A 9 16.82 9.63 -18.55
N LEU A 10 16.25 8.65 -19.27
CA LEU A 10 15.06 8.86 -20.10
C LEU A 10 13.82 8.54 -19.29
N VAL A 11 12.83 9.43 -19.36
CA VAL A 11 11.58 9.32 -18.62
C VAL A 11 10.40 9.38 -19.59
N SER A 12 9.29 8.73 -19.24
CA SER A 12 8.04 8.83 -20.00
C SER A 12 7.48 10.25 -19.98
N ASP A 13 6.63 10.54 -20.97
CA ASP A 13 6.05 11.87 -21.12
C ASP A 13 5.11 12.26 -19.96
N GLU A 14 4.55 11.28 -19.27
CA GLU A 14 3.61 11.43 -18.16
C GLU A 14 4.26 11.88 -16.84
N VAL A 15 5.56 11.66 -16.66
CA VAL A 15 6.26 12.06 -15.42
C VAL A 15 6.63 13.54 -15.49
N ASP A 16 6.19 14.30 -14.49
CA ASP A 16 6.63 15.68 -14.33
C ASP A 16 8.06 15.71 -13.77
N PHE A 17 8.91 16.57 -14.35
CA PHE A 17 10.27 16.76 -13.87
C PHE A 17 10.32 17.37 -12.47
N ALA A 18 9.26 18.06 -12.03
CA ALA A 18 9.14 18.60 -10.68
C ALA A 18 8.98 17.51 -9.61
N GLU A 19 8.46 16.34 -9.98
CA GLU A 19 8.26 15.20 -9.07
C GLU A 19 9.52 14.35 -8.91
N LEU A 20 10.53 14.58 -9.75
CA LEU A 20 11.78 13.84 -9.70
C LEU A 20 12.69 14.41 -8.61
N PRO A 21 13.41 13.55 -7.86
CA PRO A 21 14.38 14.02 -6.87
C PRO A 21 15.44 14.87 -7.57
N GLY A 22 15.91 15.95 -6.92
CA GLY A 22 16.80 16.97 -7.50
C GLY A 22 17.85 16.48 -8.52
N PRO A 23 18.62 15.40 -8.24
CA PRO A 23 19.62 14.83 -9.16
C PRO A 23 19.07 14.29 -10.49
N LEU A 24 17.75 14.09 -10.61
CA LEU A 24 17.03 13.56 -11.77
C LEU A 24 16.00 14.56 -12.32
N SER A 25 15.94 15.78 -11.78
CA SER A 25 14.99 16.82 -12.21
C SER A 25 15.60 17.75 -13.27
N GLY A 26 14.74 18.33 -14.12
CA GLY A 26 15.12 19.36 -15.10
C GLY A 26 16.14 18.91 -16.15
N HIS A 27 17.25 19.66 -16.28
CA HIS A 27 18.29 19.46 -17.31
C HIS A 27 19.05 18.11 -17.23
N HIS A 28 18.80 17.34 -16.18
CA HIS A 28 19.44 16.06 -15.93
C HIS A 28 18.62 14.85 -16.44
N ALA A 29 17.40 15.05 -16.93
CA ALA A 29 16.57 14.00 -17.52
C ALA A 29 16.07 14.37 -18.92
N GLY A 30 15.83 13.37 -19.76
CA GLY A 30 15.31 13.52 -21.13
C GLY A 30 13.95 12.85 -21.30
N LYS A 31 13.15 13.30 -22.27
CA LYS A 31 11.83 12.73 -22.58
C LYS A 31 11.92 11.65 -23.65
N LEU A 32 11.15 10.58 -23.50
CA LEU A 32 11.05 9.51 -24.51
C LEU A 32 10.37 9.94 -25.82
N SER A 33 9.51 10.97 -25.81
CA SER A 33 9.00 11.56 -27.05
C SER A 33 10.00 12.45 -27.79
N SER A 34 11.06 12.89 -27.11
CA SER A 34 12.01 13.87 -27.61
C SER A 34 13.11 13.17 -28.41
N LYS A 35 13.07 13.36 -29.74
CA LYS A 35 14.13 12.88 -30.65
C LYS A 35 15.54 13.33 -30.24
N PRO A 36 15.80 14.61 -29.86
CA PRO A 36 17.14 15.01 -29.47
C PRO A 36 17.62 14.31 -28.18
N ASP A 37 16.72 14.09 -27.21
CA ASP A 37 17.08 13.43 -25.95
C ASP A 37 17.40 11.95 -26.16
N LEU A 38 16.58 11.25 -26.95
CA LEU A 38 16.83 9.86 -27.35
C LEU A 38 18.13 9.72 -28.13
N SER A 39 18.40 10.65 -29.05
CA SER A 39 19.63 10.64 -29.82
C SER A 39 20.85 10.86 -28.92
N GLN A 40 20.77 11.81 -27.98
CA GLN A 40 21.82 12.06 -27.00
C GLN A 40 22.07 10.81 -26.14
N PHE A 41 21.01 10.17 -25.64
CA PHE A 41 21.11 8.95 -24.84
C PHE A 41 21.80 7.81 -25.61
N VAL A 42 21.40 7.57 -26.87
CA VAL A 42 22.02 6.52 -27.70
C VAL A 42 23.50 6.82 -27.94
N ASP A 43 23.87 8.09 -28.15
CA ASP A 43 25.27 8.50 -28.35
C ASP A 43 26.09 8.33 -27.08
N GLU A 44 25.54 8.63 -25.91
CA GLU A 44 26.19 8.43 -24.61
C GLU A 44 26.37 6.94 -24.27
N VAL A 45 25.36 6.11 -24.53
CA VAL A 45 25.43 4.65 -24.35
C VAL A 45 26.46 4.05 -25.30
N ALA A 46 26.48 4.48 -26.56
CA ALA A 46 27.47 4.05 -27.54
C ALA A 46 28.90 4.46 -27.16
N GLY A 47 29.09 5.58 -26.46
CA GLY A 47 30.39 5.98 -25.94
C GLY A 47 30.89 5.11 -24.76
N ILE A 48 29.98 4.43 -24.06
CA ILE A 48 30.29 3.55 -22.92
C ILE A 48 30.52 2.11 -23.39
N ILE A 49 29.67 1.64 -24.29
CA ILE A 49 29.76 0.30 -24.85
C ILE A 49 30.79 0.38 -25.98
N ILE A 50 31.98 -0.20 -25.79
CA ILE A 50 33.08 -0.25 -26.77
C ILE A 50 32.68 -1.20 -27.93
N GLU A 51 31.63 -0.87 -28.66
CA GLU A 51 31.05 -1.69 -29.71
C GLU A 51 30.89 -0.88 -31.00
N LYS A 52 30.95 -1.56 -32.15
CA LYS A 52 30.80 -0.93 -33.46
C LYS A 52 29.45 -0.22 -33.55
N THR A 53 29.48 1.10 -33.53
CA THR A 53 28.31 1.95 -33.72
C THR A 53 27.65 1.65 -35.05
N ARG A 54 26.33 1.43 -35.02
CA ARG A 54 25.52 1.36 -36.22
C ARG A 54 25.58 2.71 -36.95
N THR A 55 25.44 2.70 -38.28
CA THR A 55 25.45 3.95 -39.05
C THR A 55 24.32 4.87 -38.59
N ARG A 56 24.58 6.19 -38.52
CA ARG A 56 23.63 7.21 -38.05
C ARG A 56 22.22 7.09 -38.65
N PRO A 57 22.05 6.81 -39.96
CA PRO A 57 20.71 6.64 -40.55
C PRO A 57 19.92 5.46 -39.98
N LYS A 58 20.60 4.37 -39.61
CA LYS A 58 19.95 3.20 -38.98
C LYS A 58 19.51 3.52 -37.55
N ILE A 59 20.30 4.33 -36.83
CA ILE A 59 19.96 4.80 -35.49
C ILE A 59 18.73 5.72 -35.56
N ASP A 60 18.73 6.70 -36.46
CA ASP A 60 17.59 7.61 -36.64
C ASP A 60 16.31 6.87 -37.02
N THR A 61 16.42 5.84 -37.88
CA THR A 61 15.28 4.99 -38.24
C THR A 61 14.73 4.23 -37.03
N ALA A 62 15.60 3.71 -36.16
CA ALA A 62 15.19 3.02 -34.94
C ALA A 62 14.57 3.97 -33.91
N ILE A 63 15.14 5.17 -33.73
CA ILE A 63 14.58 6.22 -32.88
C ILE A 63 13.17 6.60 -33.35
N ASN A 64 12.98 6.83 -34.65
CA ASN A 64 11.66 7.17 -35.20
C ASN A 64 10.64 6.03 -35.00
N LYS A 65 11.05 4.77 -35.13
CA LYS A 65 10.18 3.61 -34.83
C LYS A 65 9.79 3.57 -33.35
N LEU A 66 10.74 3.81 -32.46
CA LEU A 66 10.50 3.84 -31.01
C LEU A 66 9.52 4.96 -30.62
N ILE A 67 9.71 6.17 -31.15
CA ILE A 67 8.82 7.31 -30.89
C ILE A 67 7.40 7.00 -31.38
N LYS A 68 7.25 6.41 -32.58
CA LYS A 68 5.93 6.02 -33.10
C LYS A 68 5.25 4.98 -32.22
N ALA A 69 5.96 3.92 -31.83
CA ALA A 69 5.43 2.89 -30.95
C ALA A 69 5.05 3.46 -29.57
N HIS A 70 5.84 4.39 -29.03
CA HIS A 70 5.54 5.07 -27.77
C HIS A 70 4.28 5.93 -27.89
N GLN A 71 4.12 6.70 -28.97
CA GLN A 71 2.93 7.51 -29.21
C GLN A 71 1.67 6.65 -29.38
N GLU A 72 1.77 5.50 -30.03
CA GLU A 72 0.65 4.54 -30.13
C GLU A 72 0.29 3.96 -28.76
N TYR A 73 1.29 3.58 -27.95
CA TYR A 73 1.07 3.11 -26.59
C TYR A 73 0.41 4.18 -25.70
N VAL A 74 0.91 5.43 -25.74
CA VAL A 74 0.33 6.56 -24.98
C VAL A 74 -1.11 6.83 -25.43
N LYS A 75 -1.42 6.72 -26.73
CA LYS A 75 -2.80 6.86 -27.21
C LYS A 75 -3.71 5.74 -26.70
N ILE A 76 -3.25 4.49 -26.68
CA ILE A 76 -4.01 3.36 -26.15
C ILE A 76 -4.18 3.50 -24.63
N ALA A 77 -3.15 3.93 -23.90
CA ALA A 77 -3.21 4.20 -22.47
C ALA A 77 -4.17 5.36 -22.14
N ALA A 78 -4.14 6.44 -22.93
CA ALA A 78 -5.05 7.58 -22.79
C ALA A 78 -6.50 7.23 -23.18
N GLN A 79 -6.72 6.28 -24.08
CA GLN A 79 -8.06 5.76 -24.40
C GLN A 79 -8.58 4.82 -23.31
N LYS A 80 -7.71 4.01 -22.69
CA LYS A 80 -8.06 3.24 -21.49
C LYS A 80 -8.42 4.15 -20.31
N SER A 81 -7.65 5.23 -20.08
CA SER A 81 -7.96 6.17 -19.00
C SER A 81 -9.22 7.02 -19.25
N LYS A 82 -9.61 7.23 -20.52
CA LYS A 82 -10.89 7.89 -20.88
C LYS A 82 -12.09 6.94 -20.95
N ALA A 83 -11.88 5.64 -21.06
CA ALA A 83 -12.94 4.64 -20.91
C ALA A 83 -13.28 4.36 -19.44
N ASP A 84 -12.39 4.77 -18.51
CA ASP A 84 -12.55 4.64 -17.05
C ASP A 84 -13.17 5.89 -16.38
N THR A 85 -13.67 6.88 -17.15
CA THR A 85 -14.33 8.07 -16.61
C THR A 85 -15.86 7.99 -16.58
N THR A 86 -16.44 6.79 -16.61
CA THR A 86 -17.66 6.60 -15.82
C THR A 86 -17.21 6.56 -14.37
N ALA A 87 -17.53 7.61 -13.62
CA ALA A 87 -17.36 7.68 -12.18
C ALA A 87 -18.19 6.59 -11.50
N THR A 88 -17.72 5.36 -11.55
CA THR A 88 -17.98 4.40 -10.49
C THR A 88 -17.31 5.01 -9.28
N ARG A 89 -18.08 5.44 -8.28
CA ARG A 89 -17.52 5.58 -6.92
C ARG A 89 -16.60 4.38 -6.72
N PRO A 90 -15.34 4.56 -6.27
CA PRO A 90 -14.49 3.42 -6.00
C PRO A 90 -15.32 2.47 -5.16
N GLU A 91 -15.67 1.30 -5.73
CA GLU A 91 -16.53 0.35 -5.03
C GLU A 91 -15.85 0.10 -3.71
N GLU A 92 -16.60 0.40 -2.66
CA GLU A 92 -16.09 0.31 -1.31
C GLU A 92 -15.61 -1.13 -1.11
N PRO A 93 -14.38 -1.33 -0.58
CA PRO A 93 -13.87 -2.69 -0.47
C PRO A 93 -14.78 -3.49 0.45
N GLU A 94 -15.20 -4.65 -0.03
CA GLU A 94 -15.86 -5.63 0.81
C GLU A 94 -14.83 -6.33 1.68
N ILE A 95 -15.06 -6.32 2.98
CA ILE A 95 -14.25 -6.99 3.99
C ILE A 95 -15.07 -8.15 4.52
N GLY A 96 -14.62 -9.37 4.24
CA GLY A 96 -15.34 -10.57 4.66
C GLY A 96 -16.75 -10.75 4.08
N GLY A 97 -17.12 -9.97 3.06
CA GLY A 97 -18.44 -9.93 2.42
C GLY A 97 -19.36 -8.80 2.94
N ILE A 98 -18.82 -7.86 3.71
CA ILE A 98 -19.54 -6.68 4.22
C ILE A 98 -18.86 -5.42 3.67
N PRO A 99 -19.58 -4.41 3.18
CA PRO A 99 -19.01 -3.12 2.80
C PRO A 99 -18.24 -2.48 3.96
N TYR A 100 -17.12 -1.83 3.66
CA TYR A 100 -16.26 -1.23 4.68
C TYR A 100 -17.00 -0.24 5.61
N SER A 101 -17.82 0.67 5.07
CA SER A 101 -18.57 1.68 5.82
C SER A 101 -19.56 1.04 6.77
N GLU A 102 -20.29 0.03 6.30
CA GLU A 102 -21.22 -0.74 7.12
C GLU A 102 -20.47 -1.45 8.26
N LEU A 103 -19.31 -2.04 7.96
CA LEU A 103 -18.50 -2.71 8.97
C LEU A 103 -17.94 -1.73 10.00
N VAL A 104 -17.49 -0.53 9.58
CA VAL A 104 -17.07 0.54 10.49
C VAL A 104 -18.22 0.97 11.38
N ASP A 105 -19.42 1.16 10.82
CA ASP A 105 -20.61 1.57 11.58
C ASP A 105 -21.01 0.54 12.63
N ILE A 106 -20.98 -0.76 12.28
CA ILE A 106 -21.28 -1.85 13.21
C ILE A 106 -20.26 -1.85 14.35
N LEU A 107 -18.96 -1.85 14.01
CA LEU A 107 -17.88 -1.94 15.01
C LEU A 107 -17.77 -0.69 15.88
N SER A 108 -18.19 0.47 15.38
CA SER A 108 -18.18 1.73 16.14
C SER A 108 -19.32 1.80 17.16
N LYS A 109 -20.46 1.14 16.88
CA LYS A 109 -21.61 1.06 17.80
C LYS A 109 -21.42 0.02 18.91
N GLU A 110 -20.55 -0.96 18.70
CA GLU A 110 -20.23 -1.96 19.72
C GLU A 110 -19.18 -1.43 20.70
N GLU A 111 -19.66 -0.89 21.82
CA GLU A 111 -18.83 -0.37 22.92
C GLU A 111 -18.57 -1.43 23.99
N ILE A 112 -17.34 -1.44 24.51
CA ILE A 112 -16.91 -2.34 25.57
C ILE A 112 -16.21 -1.51 26.64
N VAL A 113 -16.68 -1.65 27.88
CA VAL A 113 -16.06 -1.04 29.06
C VAL A 113 -14.96 -1.95 29.57
N ILE A 114 -13.72 -1.46 29.57
CA ILE A 114 -12.59 -2.11 30.21
C ILE A 114 -12.57 -1.70 31.70
N PRO A 115 -12.72 -2.64 32.64
CA PRO A 115 -12.71 -2.33 34.06
C PRO A 115 -11.40 -1.68 34.52
N ALA A 116 -11.51 -0.72 35.44
CA ALA A 116 -10.40 -0.02 36.08
C ALA A 116 -9.31 -0.95 36.65
N GLU A 117 -9.69 -2.13 37.14
CA GLU A 117 -8.77 -3.13 37.69
C GLU A 117 -7.76 -3.65 36.66
N LEU A 118 -8.10 -3.56 35.37
CA LEU A 118 -7.29 -4.05 34.26
C LEU A 118 -6.52 -2.93 33.54
N THR A 119 -6.77 -1.67 33.91
CA THR A 119 -6.13 -0.50 33.29
C THR A 119 -5.05 0.06 34.21
N GLU A 120 -3.95 0.54 33.62
CA GLU A 120 -2.85 1.14 34.39
C GLU A 120 -3.29 2.41 35.14
N LYS A 121 -4.32 3.09 34.63
CA LYS A 121 -4.85 4.34 35.18
C LYS A 121 -5.89 4.14 36.29
N LYS A 122 -6.32 2.90 36.56
CA LYS A 122 -7.39 2.59 37.53
C LYS A 122 -8.69 3.34 37.26
N GLU A 123 -8.97 3.56 35.98
CA GLU A 123 -10.20 4.17 35.51
C GLU A 123 -10.85 3.23 34.50
N ASP A 124 -12.18 3.21 34.50
CA ASP A 124 -12.94 2.50 33.49
C ASP A 124 -12.71 3.18 32.14
N VAL A 125 -12.32 2.38 31.15
CA VAL A 125 -12.03 2.89 29.81
C VAL A 125 -13.05 2.29 28.86
N GLU A 126 -13.90 3.15 28.32
CA GLU A 126 -14.85 2.79 27.28
C GLU A 126 -14.18 2.87 25.91
N LEU A 127 -14.24 1.78 25.14
CA LEU A 127 -13.69 1.70 23.80
C LEU A 127 -14.65 0.93 22.89
N SER A 128 -14.88 1.48 21.68
CA SER A 128 -15.53 0.74 20.62
C SER A 128 -14.65 -0.40 20.11
N LEU A 129 -15.25 -1.45 19.55
CA LEU A 129 -14.51 -2.52 18.87
C LEU A 129 -13.66 -1.95 17.72
N PHE A 130 -14.19 -0.96 17.01
CA PHE A 130 -13.47 -0.26 15.94
C PHE A 130 -12.20 0.43 16.47
N ASP A 131 -12.36 1.29 17.49
CA ASP A 131 -11.24 2.00 18.11
C ASP A 131 -10.19 1.05 18.65
N PHE A 132 -10.64 -0.03 19.29
CA PHE A 132 -9.74 -1.05 19.80
C PHE A 132 -8.95 -1.70 18.67
N PHE A 133 -9.62 -2.15 17.61
CA PHE A 133 -8.98 -2.80 16.47
C PHE A 133 -7.93 -1.90 15.82
N ILE A 134 -8.24 -0.62 15.59
CA ILE A 134 -7.31 0.34 14.97
C ILE A 134 -6.15 0.69 15.93
N LYS A 135 -6.44 1.11 17.16
CA LYS A 135 -5.42 1.59 18.12
C LYS A 135 -4.51 0.46 18.61
N LYS A 136 -5.05 -0.75 18.74
CA LYS A 136 -4.33 -1.94 19.24
C LYS A 136 -4.03 -2.96 18.14
N HIS A 137 -4.08 -2.55 16.86
CA HIS A 137 -3.77 -3.42 15.72
C HIS A 137 -2.43 -4.17 15.87
N HIS A 138 -1.38 -3.49 16.32
CA HIS A 138 -0.07 -4.10 16.55
C HIS A 138 -0.10 -5.25 17.57
N LEU A 139 -0.93 -5.13 18.62
CA LEU A 139 -1.11 -6.16 19.64
C LEU A 139 -1.85 -7.36 19.05
N LEU A 140 -2.89 -7.10 18.25
CA LEU A 140 -3.65 -8.14 17.54
C LEU A 140 -2.80 -8.86 16.47
N ALA A 141 -1.90 -8.14 15.79
CA ALA A 141 -1.00 -8.70 14.79
C ALA A 141 0.02 -9.66 15.42
N ASN A 142 0.54 -9.32 16.61
CA ASN A 142 1.39 -10.24 17.38
C ASN A 142 0.61 -11.46 17.91
N GLY A 143 -0.70 -11.28 18.07
CA GLY A 143 -1.68 -12.30 18.37
C GLY A 143 -1.90 -12.56 19.86
N ILE A 144 -3.12 -12.96 20.18
CA ILE A 144 -3.62 -13.07 21.55
C ILE A 144 -3.91 -14.53 21.85
N GLN A 145 -3.37 -15.03 22.96
CA GLN A 145 -3.47 -16.44 23.33
C GLN A 145 -4.62 -16.68 24.32
N SER A 146 -5.26 -17.84 24.19
CA SER A 146 -6.37 -18.27 25.04
C SER A 146 -5.96 -18.64 26.47
N ASN A 147 -4.66 -18.70 26.76
CA ASN A 147 -4.09 -19.13 28.04
C ASN A 147 -3.58 -17.99 28.91
N ALA A 148 -3.95 -16.76 28.57
CA ALA A 148 -3.66 -15.61 29.40
C ALA A 148 -4.20 -15.84 30.83
N PRO A 149 -3.46 -15.42 31.87
CA PRO A 149 -3.89 -15.59 33.25
C PRO A 149 -5.30 -15.06 33.50
N SER A 150 -6.10 -15.76 34.30
CA SER A 150 -7.43 -15.29 34.67
C SER A 150 -7.34 -13.94 35.39
N GLY A 151 -8.20 -13.00 35.04
CA GLY A 151 -8.15 -11.62 35.55
C GLY A 151 -7.05 -10.75 34.94
N SER A 152 -6.30 -11.22 33.94
CA SER A 152 -5.38 -10.36 33.19
C SER A 152 -6.09 -9.61 32.06
N LEU A 153 -5.53 -8.45 31.68
CA LEU A 153 -5.96 -7.70 30.49
C LEU A 153 -5.94 -8.57 29.23
N GLY A 154 -4.94 -9.45 29.07
CA GLY A 154 -4.87 -10.35 27.91
C GLY A 154 -6.04 -11.32 27.84
N ALA A 155 -6.48 -11.86 28.98
CA ALA A 155 -7.63 -12.76 29.05
C ALA A 155 -8.97 -12.03 28.85
N PHE A 156 -9.05 -10.77 29.25
CA PHE A 156 -10.19 -9.89 28.97
C PHE A 156 -10.27 -9.57 27.48
N VAL A 157 -9.17 -9.10 26.88
CA VAL A 157 -9.10 -8.79 25.45
C VAL A 157 -9.43 -10.00 24.61
N TYR A 158 -8.89 -11.18 24.93
CA TYR A 158 -9.20 -12.41 24.21
C TYR A 158 -10.72 -12.68 24.19
N ARG A 159 -11.40 -12.55 25.34
CA ARG A 159 -12.81 -12.89 25.48
C ARG A 159 -13.76 -11.83 24.94
N GLU A 160 -13.53 -10.57 25.30
CA GLU A 160 -14.46 -9.49 25.02
C GLU A 160 -14.21 -8.85 23.65
N PHE A 161 -12.95 -8.69 23.23
CA PHE A 161 -12.63 -8.06 21.95
C PHE A 161 -12.38 -9.12 20.86
N SER A 162 -11.44 -10.04 21.08
CA SER A 162 -10.99 -10.93 20.01
C SER A 162 -12.09 -11.88 19.52
N LEU A 163 -12.88 -12.46 20.42
CA LEU A 163 -13.97 -13.36 20.01
C LEU A 163 -15.10 -12.62 19.27
N ARG A 164 -15.35 -11.34 19.57
CA ARG A 164 -16.35 -10.53 18.88
C ARG A 164 -15.90 -10.05 17.50
N LEU A 165 -14.60 -9.93 17.27
CA LEU A 165 -14.02 -9.59 15.97
C LEU A 165 -13.95 -10.78 14.98
N MET A 166 -14.07 -12.02 15.48
CA MET A 166 -14.02 -13.23 14.64
C MET A 166 -15.18 -13.38 13.65
N PRO A 167 -16.47 -13.16 14.04
CA PRO A 167 -17.60 -13.22 13.10
C PRO A 167 -17.44 -12.31 11.88
N TYR A 168 -16.81 -11.15 12.08
CA TYR A 168 -16.50 -10.18 11.01
C TYR A 168 -15.27 -10.56 10.17
N LYS A 169 -14.70 -11.76 10.39
CA LYS A 169 -13.49 -12.26 9.74
C LYS A 169 -12.27 -11.37 9.91
N LEU A 170 -12.24 -10.46 10.88
CA LEU A 170 -11.09 -9.58 11.13
C LEU A 170 -9.94 -10.30 11.85
N LEU A 171 -10.28 -11.35 12.62
CA LEU A 171 -9.32 -12.22 13.28
C LEU A 171 -9.52 -13.66 12.87
N GLU A 172 -8.44 -14.43 12.88
CA GLU A 172 -8.44 -15.86 12.62
C GLU A 172 -7.64 -16.63 13.66
N SER A 173 -7.90 -17.93 13.75
CA SER A 173 -7.15 -18.82 14.64
C SER A 173 -5.85 -19.28 13.97
N GLU A 174 -4.71 -18.88 14.53
CA GLU A 174 -3.40 -19.35 14.12
C GLU A 174 -3.17 -20.78 14.61
N LYS A 175 -2.75 -21.66 13.70
CA LYS A 175 -2.32 -23.03 14.07
C LYS A 175 -0.95 -22.95 14.74
N LEU A 176 -0.94 -23.11 16.06
CA LEU A 176 0.30 -23.20 16.84
C LEU A 176 1.07 -24.51 16.51
N PRO A 177 2.38 -24.57 16.79
CA PRO A 177 3.15 -25.81 16.71
C PRO A 177 2.53 -26.91 17.59
N ALA A 178 2.56 -28.17 17.14
CA ALA A 178 1.81 -29.30 17.70
C ALA A 178 1.93 -29.47 19.23
N ALA A 179 3.08 -29.13 19.83
CA ALA A 179 3.30 -29.18 21.27
C ALA A 179 2.44 -28.19 22.08
N ARG A 180 2.08 -27.03 21.49
CA ARG A 180 1.30 -25.96 22.12
C ARG A 180 -0.15 -25.91 21.63
N ALA A 181 -0.41 -26.39 20.41
CA ALA A 181 -1.73 -26.43 19.79
C ALA A 181 -2.74 -27.34 20.50
N LYS A 182 -2.26 -28.32 21.28
CA LYS A 182 -3.13 -29.26 22.00
C LYS A 182 -3.93 -28.59 23.13
N TYR A 183 -3.44 -27.48 23.67
CA TYR A 183 -4.03 -26.84 24.86
C TYR A 183 -4.45 -25.40 24.63
N PHE A 184 -3.86 -24.71 23.65
CA PHE A 184 -4.02 -23.26 23.49
C PHE A 184 -4.33 -22.87 22.06
N LYS A 185 -5.16 -21.84 21.91
CA LYS A 185 -5.44 -21.19 20.64
C LYS A 185 -4.83 -19.79 20.65
N LYS A 186 -4.34 -19.34 19.50
CA LYS A 186 -3.85 -17.98 19.30
C LYS A 186 -4.71 -17.34 18.22
N LEU A 187 -5.24 -16.16 18.50
CA LEU A 187 -5.98 -15.35 17.53
C LEU A 187 -5.05 -14.29 16.98
N VAL A 188 -5.00 -14.16 15.66
CA VAL A 188 -4.19 -13.17 14.92
C VAL A 188 -5.07 -12.42 13.94
N VAL A 189 -4.59 -11.27 13.46
CA VAL A 189 -5.27 -10.54 12.38
C VAL A 189 -5.26 -11.38 11.11
N SER A 190 -6.44 -11.54 10.51
CA SER A 190 -6.60 -12.26 9.24
C SER A 190 -6.17 -11.38 8.05
N ASP A 191 -6.13 -11.97 6.86
CA ASP A 191 -5.92 -11.21 5.62
C ASP A 191 -6.99 -10.12 5.42
N GLU A 192 -8.25 -10.42 5.75
CA GLU A 192 -9.37 -9.45 5.69
C GLU A 192 -9.20 -8.33 6.73
N GLY A 193 -8.74 -8.66 7.94
CA GLY A 193 -8.42 -7.65 8.96
C GLY A 193 -7.28 -6.73 8.54
N ASN A 194 -6.26 -7.27 7.88
CA ASN A 194 -5.16 -6.46 7.34
C ASN A 194 -5.64 -5.57 6.18
N LYS A 195 -6.53 -6.07 5.30
CA LYS A 195 -7.17 -5.25 4.25
C LYS A 195 -7.98 -4.10 4.85
N PHE A 196 -8.79 -4.38 5.87
CA PHE A 196 -9.56 -3.37 6.60
C PHE A 196 -8.66 -2.29 7.18
N PHE A 197 -7.58 -2.68 7.88
CA PHE A 197 -6.63 -1.74 8.47
C PHE A 197 -5.88 -0.92 7.42
N ALA A 198 -5.45 -1.54 6.32
CA ALA A 198 -4.79 -0.85 5.23
C ALA A 198 -5.73 0.17 4.55
N HIS A 199 -7.01 -0.17 4.38
CA HIS A 199 -8.01 0.74 3.83
C HIS A 199 -8.23 1.95 4.75
N TYR A 200 -8.37 1.72 6.06
CA TYR A 200 -8.43 2.80 7.05
C TYR A 200 -7.23 3.75 6.95
N LYS A 201 -6.01 3.21 6.90
CA LYS A 201 -4.78 4.01 6.76
C LYS A 201 -4.74 4.83 5.47
N ARG A 202 -5.30 4.29 4.38
CA ARG A 202 -5.41 5.00 3.11
C ARG A 202 -6.38 6.19 3.22
N LEU A 203 -7.51 6.03 3.89
CA LEU A 203 -8.47 7.11 4.11
C LEU A 203 -7.87 8.20 5.02
N GLU A 204 -7.25 7.80 6.14
CA GLU A 204 -6.56 8.71 7.07
C GLU A 204 -5.46 9.52 6.35
N ALA A 205 -4.72 8.90 5.43
CA ALA A 205 -3.69 9.58 4.65
C ALA A 205 -4.26 10.57 3.62
N LYS A 206 -5.41 10.26 3.00
CA LYS A 206 -6.09 11.16 2.06
C LYS A 206 -6.60 12.43 2.75
N GLU A 207 -7.25 12.28 3.90
CA GLU A 207 -7.76 13.41 4.69
C GLU A 207 -6.64 14.35 5.15
N ARG A 208 -5.42 13.85 5.34
CA ARG A 208 -4.25 14.69 5.68
C ARG A 208 -3.67 15.47 4.50
N ILE A 209 -3.93 15.04 3.27
CA ILE A 209 -3.39 15.64 2.04
C ILE A 209 -4.37 16.68 1.47
N GLU A 210 -5.67 16.52 1.72
CA GLU A 210 -6.74 17.45 1.31
C GLU A 210 -7.38 18.15 2.52
N PRO A 211 -6.74 19.18 3.12
CA PRO A 211 -7.36 20.02 4.15
C PRO A 211 -8.35 21.05 3.58
#